data_AF-A0AAD7EBJ1-F1
#
_entry.id   AF-A0AAD7EBJ1-F1
#
_cell.length_a   1.000
_cell.length_b   1.000
_cell.length_c   1.000
_cell.angle_alpha   90.00
_cell.angle_beta   90.00
_cell.angle_gamma   90.00
#
_symmetry.space_group_name_H-M   'P 1'
#
loop_
_entity.id
_entity.type
_entity.pdbx_description
1 polymer ?
#
loop_
_entity_poly.entity_id
_entity_poly.type
_entity_poly.pdbx_seq_one_letter_code
_entity_poly.pdbx_strand_id
1 'polypeptide(L)'
;MPPVPTSVDGLERKTLVQKEQDVFTRLPLPPHWRRPAVNGPLGALQRTIFNILCVASFGHVGLSPVWASIRLYHEGDDSVWAEGTRQLCDRLNNFLLVGSLLMATSAAFITTAPPKPEMLDYNIRGPYICMLCACGLFIGSIIVTAVAFLVLSKAGPIWSERVLYSTRFHVYSTLIMLSYPLVSIGAGTALLGVGILGAMWGAEDRQLKAISLSVLCLPFVMGVLFSISYLSARPEIPVP
;
A
#
# COMPACT_ATOMS: atom_id res chain seq x y z
N MET A 1 -7.28 49.95 2.05
CA MET A 1 -7.03 48.49 2.16
C MET A 1 -8.36 47.82 2.46
N PRO A 2 -8.91 47.01 1.54
CA PRO A 2 -10.13 46.27 1.83
C PRO A 2 -9.82 45.14 2.84
N PRO A 3 -10.74 44.86 3.78
CA PRO A 3 -10.57 43.78 4.75
C PRO A 3 -10.57 42.43 4.03
N VAL A 4 -9.55 41.61 4.31
CA VAL A 4 -9.48 40.21 3.87
C VAL A 4 -10.58 39.44 4.61
N PRO A 5 -11.53 38.80 3.91
CA PRO A 5 -12.59 38.02 4.57
C PRO A 5 -11.97 36.77 5.19
N THR A 6 -11.66 36.86 6.48
CA THR A 6 -11.35 35.72 7.35
C THR A 6 -12.66 35.11 7.83
N SER A 7 -12.85 33.81 7.61
CA SER A 7 -13.93 32.95 8.13
C SER A 7 -15.14 32.68 7.22
N VAL A 8 -14.91 31.86 6.18
CA VAL A 8 -15.97 31.03 5.57
C VAL A 8 -15.67 29.52 5.73
N ASP A 9 -14.46 29.13 6.14
CA ASP A 9 -14.04 27.73 6.28
C ASP A 9 -14.73 26.92 7.40
N GLY A 10 -15.41 27.60 8.34
CA GLY A 10 -16.00 26.94 9.52
C GLY A 10 -17.34 26.25 9.26
N LEU A 11 -18.10 26.69 8.26
CA LEU A 11 -19.44 26.15 7.96
C LEU A 11 -19.43 25.12 6.81
N GLU A 12 -18.41 25.16 5.95
CA GLU A 12 -18.31 24.33 4.75
C GLU A 12 -17.72 22.94 5.00
N ARG A 13 -17.11 22.74 6.17
CA ARG A 13 -16.69 21.42 6.65
C ARG A 13 -17.81 20.72 7.43
N LYS A 14 -19.08 20.82 6.97
CA LYS A 14 -20.02 19.71 7.15
C LYS A 14 -19.27 18.49 6.62
N THR A 15 -18.84 17.64 7.56
CA THR A 15 -17.67 16.79 7.41
C THR A 15 -17.80 15.95 6.15
N LEU A 16 -16.72 15.78 5.37
CA LEU A 16 -16.70 14.86 4.22
C LEU A 16 -17.42 13.54 4.54
N VAL A 17 -17.21 13.05 5.76
CA VAL A 17 -17.91 11.90 6.35
C VAL A 17 -19.44 12.00 6.29
N GLN A 18 -20.01 13.15 6.63
CA GLN A 18 -21.46 13.38 6.57
C GLN A 18 -21.96 13.39 5.12
N LYS A 19 -21.25 14.06 4.20
CA LYS A 19 -21.60 14.02 2.77
C LYS A 19 -21.56 12.58 2.23
N GLU A 20 -20.53 11.82 2.56
CA GLU A 20 -20.42 10.41 2.19
C GLU A 20 -21.59 9.59 2.75
N GLN A 21 -21.96 9.81 4.02
CA GLN A 21 -23.07 9.10 4.66
C GLN A 21 -24.44 9.44 4.03
N ASP A 22 -24.66 10.70 3.66
CA ASP A 22 -25.87 11.13 2.94
C ASP A 22 -25.96 10.44 1.57
N VAL A 23 -24.83 10.35 0.85
CA VAL A 23 -24.75 9.65 -0.45
C VAL A 23 -25.04 8.16 -0.29
N PHE A 24 -24.51 7.48 0.72
CA PHE A 24 -24.80 6.06 0.94
C PHE A 24 -26.26 5.79 1.27
N THR A 25 -26.91 6.71 1.96
CA THR A 25 -28.34 6.60 2.29
C THR A 25 -29.19 6.65 1.02
N ARG A 26 -28.77 7.45 0.03
CA ARG A 26 -29.48 7.59 -1.26
C ARG A 26 -29.12 6.51 -2.27
N LEU A 27 -27.84 6.10 -2.32
CA LEU A 27 -27.28 5.25 -3.38
C LEU A 27 -26.48 4.09 -2.77
N PRO A 28 -27.14 2.96 -2.44
CA PRO A 28 -26.47 1.83 -1.80
C PRO A 28 -25.39 1.22 -2.70
N LEU A 29 -24.33 0.67 -2.09
CA LEU A 29 -23.26 0.00 -2.84
C LEU A 29 -23.82 -1.17 -3.68
N PRO A 30 -23.38 -1.30 -4.94
CA PRO A 30 -23.69 -2.47 -5.76
C PRO A 30 -23.19 -3.77 -5.12
N PRO A 31 -23.86 -4.91 -5.31
CA PRO A 31 -23.50 -6.18 -4.69
C PRO A 31 -22.07 -6.68 -4.98
N HIS A 32 -21.46 -6.22 -6.09
CA HIS A 32 -20.09 -6.60 -6.46
C HIS A 32 -19.00 -5.76 -5.78
N TRP A 33 -19.35 -4.59 -5.22
CA TRP A 33 -18.45 -3.74 -4.41
C TRP A 33 -18.49 -4.10 -2.92
N ARG A 34 -19.54 -4.79 -2.49
CA ARG A 34 -19.73 -5.16 -1.08
C ARG A 34 -18.68 -6.16 -0.64
N ARG A 35 -18.26 -6.01 0.60
CA ARG A 35 -17.38 -6.96 1.30
C ARG A 35 -18.02 -8.37 1.24
N PRO A 36 -17.25 -9.44 0.97
CA PRO A 36 -17.77 -10.80 0.99
C PRO A 36 -18.44 -11.14 2.32
N ALA A 37 -19.57 -11.85 2.28
CA ALA A 37 -20.26 -12.35 3.46
C ALA A 37 -19.45 -13.46 4.14
N VAL A 38 -19.48 -13.50 5.48
CA VAL A 38 -18.76 -14.52 6.27
C VAL A 38 -19.64 -15.76 6.40
N ASN A 39 -19.66 -16.59 5.36
CA ASN A 39 -20.33 -17.88 5.38
C ASN A 39 -19.26 -18.97 5.64
N GLY A 40 -18.86 -19.12 6.91
CA GLY A 40 -17.85 -20.11 7.33
C GLY A 40 -16.38 -19.63 7.22
N PRO A 41 -15.41 -20.55 7.44
CA PRO A 41 -13.99 -20.20 7.54
C PRO A 41 -13.41 -19.65 6.24
N LEU A 42 -13.84 -20.18 5.09
CA LEU A 42 -13.40 -19.69 3.78
C LEU A 42 -13.90 -18.26 3.52
N GLY A 43 -15.13 -17.94 3.95
CA GLY A 43 -15.68 -16.58 3.88
C GLY A 43 -14.91 -15.59 4.75
N ALA A 44 -14.47 -16.03 5.94
CA ALA A 44 -13.60 -15.21 6.80
C ALA A 44 -12.26 -14.91 6.13
N LEU A 45 -11.61 -15.92 5.52
CA LEU A 45 -10.36 -15.73 4.78
C LEU A 45 -10.54 -14.77 3.61
N GLN A 46 -11.60 -14.95 2.80
CA GLN A 46 -11.87 -14.08 1.66
C GLN A 46 -12.11 -12.63 2.10
N ARG A 47 -12.84 -12.42 3.21
CA ARG A 47 -13.03 -11.09 3.80
C ARG A 47 -11.73 -10.47 4.26
N THR A 48 -10.85 -11.25 4.88
CA THR A 48 -9.53 -10.80 5.32
C THR A 48 -8.66 -10.41 4.13
N ILE A 49 -8.57 -11.23 3.09
CA ILE A 49 -7.83 -10.93 1.86
C ILE A 49 -8.37 -9.65 1.22
N PHE A 50 -9.70 -9.52 1.08
CA PHE A 50 -10.32 -8.32 0.51
C PHE A 50 -9.98 -7.06 1.33
N ASN A 51 -10.02 -7.15 2.66
CA ASN A 51 -9.66 -6.03 3.53
C ASN A 51 -8.18 -5.66 3.40
N ILE A 52 -7.28 -6.64 3.39
CA ILE A 52 -5.83 -6.42 3.20
C ILE A 52 -5.59 -5.73 1.86
N LEU A 53 -6.22 -6.21 0.79
CA LEU A 53 -6.12 -5.61 -0.53
C LEU A 53 -6.64 -4.16 -0.53
N CYS A 54 -7.81 -3.89 0.08
CA CYS A 54 -8.34 -2.53 0.16
C CYS A 54 -7.44 -1.59 0.97
N VAL A 55 -6.86 -2.05 2.08
CA VAL A 55 -5.93 -1.27 2.90
C VAL A 55 -4.63 -1.04 2.15
N ALA A 56 -4.09 -2.05 1.47
CA ALA A 56 -2.88 -1.92 0.66
C ALA A 56 -3.06 -0.95 -0.51
N SER A 57 -4.20 -0.99 -1.20
CA SER A 57 -4.48 -0.12 -2.35
C SER A 57 -4.88 1.30 -1.93
N PHE A 58 -5.83 1.45 -1.00
CA PHE A 58 -6.47 2.73 -0.69
C PHE A 58 -6.23 3.22 0.73
N GLY A 59 -5.69 2.40 1.62
CA GLY A 59 -5.49 2.76 3.03
C GLY A 59 -6.72 2.61 3.91
N HIS A 60 -7.81 2.00 3.42
CA HIS A 60 -9.06 1.83 4.16
C HIS A 60 -9.70 0.45 3.94
N VAL A 61 -10.53 -0.01 4.89
CA VAL A 61 -11.05 -1.41 4.99
C VAL A 61 -12.26 -1.72 4.07
N GLY A 62 -12.41 -1.05 2.93
CA GLY A 62 -13.50 -1.30 1.99
C GLY A 62 -13.48 -0.36 0.79
N LEU A 63 -14.47 -0.42 -0.09
CA LEU A 63 -14.55 0.46 -1.27
C LEU A 63 -15.61 1.56 -1.14
N SER A 64 -16.17 1.73 0.06
CA SER A 64 -17.20 2.73 0.31
C SER A 64 -16.70 4.14 -0.05
N PRO A 65 -15.55 4.65 0.45
CA PRO A 65 -15.09 6.00 0.11
C PRO A 65 -14.91 6.23 -1.39
N VAL A 66 -14.37 5.23 -2.10
CA VAL A 66 -14.23 5.25 -3.56
C VAL A 66 -15.60 5.36 -4.23
N TRP A 67 -16.59 4.57 -3.80
CA TRP A 67 -17.95 4.67 -4.32
C TRP A 67 -18.59 6.04 -4.07
N ALA A 68 -18.44 6.58 -2.86
CA ALA A 68 -18.97 7.89 -2.50
C ALA A 68 -18.34 9.00 -3.37
N SER A 69 -17.03 8.95 -3.60
CA SER A 69 -16.34 9.91 -4.47
C SER A 69 -16.83 9.88 -5.92
N ILE A 70 -17.14 8.69 -6.47
CA ILE A 70 -17.71 8.54 -7.82
C ILE A 70 -19.13 9.13 -7.86
N ARG A 71 -19.92 8.93 -6.81
CA ARG A 71 -21.30 9.46 -6.76
C ARG A 71 -21.36 10.96 -6.55
N LEU A 72 -20.51 11.53 -5.70
CA LEU A 72 -20.40 12.98 -5.54
C LEU A 72 -19.99 13.66 -6.86
N TYR A 73 -19.12 13.03 -7.65
CA TYR A 73 -18.81 13.50 -8.99
C TYR A 73 -20.05 13.59 -9.90
N HIS A 74 -20.95 12.61 -9.84
CA HIS A 74 -22.22 12.67 -10.59
C HIS A 74 -23.15 13.80 -10.12
N GLU A 75 -23.03 14.24 -8.86
CA GLU A 75 -23.76 15.39 -8.31
C GLU A 75 -23.08 16.74 -8.64
N GLY A 76 -21.92 16.72 -9.31
CA GLY A 76 -21.18 17.91 -9.73
C GLY A 76 -20.04 18.32 -8.80
N ASP A 77 -19.71 17.53 -7.77
CA ASP A 77 -18.58 17.76 -6.87
C ASP A 77 -17.38 16.91 -7.30
N ASP A 78 -16.52 17.47 -8.15
CA ASP A 78 -15.33 16.82 -8.70
C ASP A 78 -14.14 16.79 -7.73
N SER A 79 -14.18 17.66 -6.72
CA SER A 79 -13.09 17.89 -5.77
C SER A 79 -12.71 16.62 -5.00
N VAL A 80 -13.69 15.81 -4.62
CA VAL A 80 -13.48 14.59 -3.81
C VAL A 80 -12.77 13.50 -4.61
N TRP A 81 -13.16 13.29 -5.87
CA TRP A 81 -12.49 12.33 -6.75
C TRP A 81 -11.07 12.78 -7.09
N ALA A 82 -10.90 14.07 -7.41
CA ALA A 82 -9.59 14.64 -7.73
C ALA A 82 -8.62 14.49 -6.55
N GLU A 83 -9.06 14.77 -5.34
CA GLU A 83 -8.26 14.62 -4.12
C GLU A 83 -7.91 13.15 -3.84
N GLY A 84 -8.88 12.23 -3.92
CA GLY A 84 -8.62 10.80 -3.73
C GLY A 84 -7.63 10.23 -4.76
N THR A 85 -7.77 10.63 -6.02
CA THR A 85 -6.86 10.25 -7.11
C THR A 85 -5.46 10.82 -6.89
N ARG A 86 -5.37 12.10 -6.49
CA ARG A 86 -4.10 12.77 -6.16
C ARG A 86 -3.37 12.03 -5.04
N GLN A 87 -4.04 11.72 -3.94
CA GLN A 87 -3.45 10.99 -2.82
C GLN A 87 -2.95 9.60 -3.25
N LEU A 88 -3.68 8.90 -4.12
CA LEU A 88 -3.27 7.60 -4.64
C LEU A 88 -2.03 7.73 -5.56
N CYS A 89 -2.01 8.73 -6.44
CA CYS A 89 -0.86 9.05 -7.29
C CYS A 89 0.39 9.40 -6.47
N ASP A 90 0.24 10.20 -5.41
CA ASP A 90 1.35 10.58 -4.52
C ASP A 90 1.93 9.35 -3.80
N ARG A 91 1.07 8.41 -3.36
CA ARG A 91 1.52 7.13 -2.77
C ARG A 91 2.26 6.25 -3.78
N LEU A 92 1.75 6.13 -5.00
CA LEU A 92 2.41 5.37 -6.06
C LEU A 92 3.76 5.99 -6.43
N ASN A 93 3.85 7.32 -6.48
CA ASN A 93 5.11 8.01 -6.70
C ASN A 93 6.12 7.72 -5.58
N ASN A 94 5.68 7.71 -4.31
CA ASN A 94 6.53 7.33 -3.19
C ASN A 94 7.01 5.87 -3.31
N PHE A 95 6.15 4.93 -3.72
CA PHE A 95 6.55 3.54 -3.99
C PHE A 95 7.56 3.43 -5.12
N LEU A 96 7.42 4.23 -6.18
CA LEU A 96 8.37 4.28 -7.29
C LEU A 96 9.75 4.75 -6.83
N LEU A 97 9.79 5.81 -6.00
CA LEU A 97 11.04 6.32 -5.41
C LEU A 97 11.70 5.29 -4.49
N VAL A 98 10.94 4.71 -3.56
CA VAL A 98 11.46 3.69 -2.63
C VAL A 98 11.93 2.45 -3.38
N GLY A 99 11.13 1.95 -4.33
CA GLY A 99 11.45 0.77 -5.14
C GLY A 99 12.72 0.97 -5.97
N SER A 100 12.91 2.15 -6.57
CA SER A 100 14.12 2.45 -7.36
C SER A 100 15.39 2.58 -6.50
N LEU A 101 15.30 3.17 -5.31
CA LEU A 101 16.41 3.21 -4.34
C LEU A 101 16.81 1.81 -3.86
N LEU A 102 15.82 0.97 -3.53
CA LEU A 102 16.07 -0.41 -3.11
C LEU A 102 16.64 -1.26 -4.25
N MET A 103 16.14 -1.06 -5.47
CA MET A 103 16.69 -1.70 -6.68
C MET A 103 18.15 -1.32 -6.87
N ALA A 104 18.50 -0.03 -6.85
CA ALA A 104 19.88 0.44 -6.99
C ALA A 104 20.79 -0.14 -5.90
N THR A 105 20.30 -0.18 -4.66
CA THR A 105 21.02 -0.79 -3.53
C THR A 105 21.28 -2.29 -3.77
N SER A 106 20.25 -3.04 -4.19
CA SER A 106 20.40 -4.47 -4.50
C SER A 106 21.35 -4.71 -5.68
N ALA A 107 21.29 -3.86 -6.71
CA ALA A 107 22.18 -3.93 -7.86
C ALA A 107 23.64 -3.65 -7.46
N ALA A 108 23.87 -2.71 -6.55
CA ALA A 108 25.21 -2.44 -6.01
C ALA A 108 25.76 -3.69 -5.29
N PHE A 109 24.99 -4.34 -4.42
CA PHE A 109 25.43 -5.59 -3.79
C PHE A 109 25.69 -6.71 -4.81
N ILE A 110 24.88 -6.85 -5.85
CA ILE A 110 25.07 -7.89 -6.88
C ILE A 110 26.33 -7.65 -7.72
N THR A 111 26.66 -6.38 -8.01
CA THR A 111 27.72 -6.01 -8.95
C THR A 111 29.07 -5.69 -8.31
N THR A 112 29.09 -5.41 -7.01
CA THR A 112 30.32 -5.08 -6.28
C THR A 112 30.88 -6.27 -5.53
N ALA A 113 32.18 -6.52 -5.65
CA ALA A 113 32.85 -7.54 -4.84
C ALA A 113 32.88 -7.10 -3.35
N PRO A 114 32.65 -8.01 -2.39
CA PRO A 114 32.70 -7.66 -0.98
C PRO A 114 34.10 -7.17 -0.61
N PRO A 115 34.23 -6.00 0.06
CA PRO A 115 35.53 -5.41 0.35
C PRO A 115 36.37 -6.28 1.30
N LYS A 116 35.71 -7.05 2.17
CA LYS A 116 36.32 -8.02 3.08
C LYS A 116 35.43 -9.26 3.16
N PRO A 117 35.71 -10.32 2.38
CA PRO A 117 34.92 -11.55 2.39
C PRO A 117 34.81 -12.17 3.79
N GLU A 118 35.85 -12.04 4.62
CA GLU A 118 35.88 -12.54 6.00
C GLU A 118 34.83 -11.87 6.91
N MET A 119 34.44 -10.63 6.61
CA MET A 119 33.45 -9.89 7.41
C MET A 119 32.03 -10.07 6.85
N LEU A 120 31.86 -10.02 5.53
CA LEU A 120 30.55 -10.08 4.89
C LEU A 120 30.67 -10.63 3.47
N ASP A 121 30.68 -11.96 3.33
CA ASP A 121 30.62 -12.60 2.03
C ASP A 121 29.17 -12.75 1.56
N TYR A 122 28.64 -11.72 0.91
CA TYR A 122 27.33 -11.75 0.27
C TYR A 122 27.34 -12.41 -1.12
N ASN A 123 28.49 -12.88 -1.61
CA ASN A 123 28.60 -13.62 -2.88
C ASN A 123 28.36 -15.13 -2.70
N ILE A 124 28.18 -15.60 -1.47
CA ILE A 124 27.73 -16.97 -1.21
C ILE A 124 26.39 -17.19 -1.90
N ARG A 125 26.22 -18.38 -2.49
CA ARG A 125 25.07 -18.75 -3.33
C ARG A 125 23.70 -18.41 -2.72
N GLY A 126 23.52 -18.63 -1.41
CA GLY A 126 22.27 -18.33 -0.71
C GLY A 126 21.90 -16.84 -0.73
N PRO A 127 22.69 -15.99 -0.04
CA PRO A 127 22.53 -14.53 -0.07
C PRO A 127 22.39 -13.94 -1.47
N TYR A 128 23.23 -14.40 -2.41
CA TYR A 128 23.23 -13.91 -3.78
C TYR A 128 21.90 -14.19 -4.52
N ILE A 129 21.34 -15.40 -4.38
CA ILE A 129 20.02 -15.73 -4.96
C ILE A 129 18.92 -14.86 -4.34
N CYS A 130 18.95 -14.65 -3.01
CA CYS A 130 17.99 -13.78 -2.34
C CYS A 130 18.06 -12.33 -2.88
N MET A 131 19.26 -11.79 -3.08
CA MET A 131 19.46 -10.45 -3.65
C MET A 131 18.97 -10.35 -5.09
N LEU A 132 19.23 -11.36 -5.92
CA LEU A 132 18.71 -11.41 -7.29
C LEU A 132 17.18 -11.45 -7.34
N CYS A 133 16.55 -12.28 -6.50
CA CYS A 133 15.09 -12.33 -6.37
C CYS A 133 14.51 -11.00 -5.90
N ALA A 134 15.14 -10.35 -4.92
CA ALA A 134 14.75 -9.02 -4.45
C ALA A 134 14.83 -7.98 -5.58
N CYS A 135 15.94 -7.94 -6.33
CA CYS A 135 16.12 -7.05 -7.48
C CYS A 135 15.00 -7.26 -8.52
N GLY A 136 14.68 -8.52 -8.85
CA GLY A 136 13.57 -8.85 -9.75
C GLY A 136 12.20 -8.35 -9.26
N LEU A 137 11.92 -8.50 -7.96
CA LEU A 137 10.68 -7.98 -7.35
C LEU A 137 10.61 -6.45 -7.38
N PHE A 138 11.74 -5.76 -7.17
CA PHE A 138 11.78 -4.30 -7.28
C PHE A 138 11.53 -3.83 -8.71
N ILE A 139 12.16 -4.45 -9.72
CA ILE A 139 11.92 -4.16 -11.13
C ILE A 139 10.44 -4.38 -11.48
N GLY A 140 9.86 -5.52 -11.09
CA GLY A 140 8.44 -5.81 -11.31
C GLY A 140 7.54 -4.76 -10.65
N SER A 141 7.84 -4.38 -9.41
CA SER A 141 7.09 -3.35 -8.67
C SER A 141 7.14 -1.99 -9.36
N ILE A 142 8.30 -1.57 -9.87
CA ILE A 142 8.50 -0.31 -10.59
C ILE A 142 7.65 -0.29 -11.87
N ILE A 143 7.68 -1.36 -12.65
CA ILE A 143 6.90 -1.46 -13.90
C ILE A 143 5.40 -1.39 -13.61
N VAL A 144 4.90 -2.19 -12.67
CA VAL A 144 3.46 -2.20 -12.33
C VAL A 144 3.02 -0.87 -11.73
N THR A 145 3.85 -0.24 -10.89
CA THR A 145 3.58 1.09 -10.33
C THR A 145 3.48 2.15 -11.43
N ALA A 146 4.41 2.15 -12.39
CA ALA A 146 4.39 3.09 -13.51
C ALA A 146 3.12 2.92 -14.37
N VAL A 147 2.72 1.69 -14.67
CA VAL A 147 1.48 1.41 -15.41
C VAL A 147 0.26 1.85 -14.60
N ALA A 148 0.19 1.50 -13.31
CA ALA A 148 -0.91 1.91 -12.43
C ALA A 148 -1.03 3.44 -12.33
N PHE A 149 0.10 4.15 -12.19
CA PHE A 149 0.17 5.60 -12.17
C PHE A 149 -0.37 6.21 -13.46
N LEU A 150 0.07 5.71 -14.63
CA LEU A 150 -0.42 6.19 -15.92
C LEU A 150 -1.93 5.96 -16.09
N VAL A 151 -2.42 4.77 -15.75
CA VAL A 151 -3.86 4.45 -15.82
C VAL A 151 -4.66 5.38 -14.91
N LEU A 152 -4.26 5.54 -13.65
CA LEU A 152 -4.97 6.38 -12.68
C LEU A 152 -4.93 7.87 -13.06
N SER A 153 -3.82 8.36 -13.61
CA SER A 153 -3.71 9.76 -14.06
C SER A 153 -4.67 10.11 -15.21
N LYS A 154 -5.17 9.10 -15.93
CA LYS A 154 -6.12 9.25 -17.05
C LYS A 154 -7.52 8.75 -16.72
N ALA A 155 -7.69 8.04 -15.60
CA ALA A 155 -8.94 7.42 -15.23
C ALA A 155 -9.92 8.46 -14.69
N GLY A 156 -10.93 8.81 -15.51
CA GLY A 156 -12.09 9.54 -15.03
C GLY A 156 -12.95 8.68 -14.09
N PRO A 157 -13.80 9.27 -13.23
CA PRO A 157 -14.65 8.54 -12.30
C PRO A 157 -15.67 7.64 -13.03
N ILE A 158 -16.29 8.15 -14.09
CA ILE A 158 -17.26 7.39 -14.91
C ILE A 158 -16.59 6.19 -15.59
N TRP A 159 -15.37 6.38 -16.11
CA TRP A 159 -14.61 5.31 -16.73
C TRP A 159 -14.18 4.27 -15.70
N SER A 160 -13.74 4.73 -14.52
CA SER A 160 -13.36 3.85 -13.40
C SER A 160 -14.52 2.97 -12.96
N GLU A 161 -15.73 3.52 -12.79
CA GLU A 161 -16.93 2.75 -12.46
C GLU A 161 -17.23 1.69 -13.53
N ARG A 162 -17.19 2.09 -14.82
CA ARG A 162 -17.58 1.22 -15.94
C ARG A 162 -16.56 0.17 -16.32
N VAL A 163 -15.26 0.41 -16.08
CA VAL A 163 -14.18 -0.46 -16.53
C VAL A 163 -13.53 -1.19 -15.35
N LEU A 164 -12.98 -0.45 -14.39
CA LEU A 164 -12.23 -1.03 -13.28
C LEU A 164 -13.14 -1.77 -12.27
N TYR A 165 -14.39 -1.35 -12.17
CA TYR A 165 -15.30 -1.86 -11.15
C TYR A 165 -16.63 -2.39 -11.68
N SER A 166 -16.67 -2.78 -12.96
CA SER A 166 -17.88 -3.32 -13.60
C SER A 166 -18.39 -4.63 -12.99
N THR A 167 -17.46 -5.47 -12.55
CA THR A 167 -17.74 -6.82 -12.04
C THR A 167 -16.83 -7.13 -10.86
N ARG A 168 -17.19 -8.16 -10.07
CA ARG A 168 -16.35 -8.60 -8.93
C ARG A 168 -14.92 -8.93 -9.36
N PHE A 169 -14.76 -9.61 -10.49
CA PHE A 169 -13.43 -9.97 -11.00
C PHE A 169 -12.58 -8.73 -11.27
N HIS A 170 -13.16 -7.71 -11.90
CA HIS A 170 -12.44 -6.46 -12.18
C HIS A 170 -12.06 -5.73 -10.88
N VAL A 171 -12.96 -5.68 -9.90
CA VAL A 171 -12.67 -5.12 -8.56
C VAL A 171 -11.44 -5.81 -7.92
N TYR A 172 -11.41 -7.14 -7.88
CA TYR A 172 -10.26 -7.88 -7.32
C TYR A 172 -8.99 -7.67 -8.15
N SER A 173 -9.10 -7.65 -9.48
CA SER A 173 -7.96 -7.41 -10.37
C SER A 173 -7.34 -6.03 -10.15
N THR A 174 -8.16 -4.98 -10.09
CA THR A 174 -7.70 -3.61 -9.79
C THR A 174 -7.08 -3.52 -8.40
N LEU A 175 -7.69 -4.14 -7.38
CA LEU A 175 -7.13 -4.19 -6.04
C LEU A 175 -5.78 -4.92 -6.00
N ILE A 176 -5.66 -6.06 -6.67
CA ILE A 176 -4.39 -6.80 -6.77
C ILE A 176 -3.34 -5.93 -7.47
N MET A 177 -3.67 -5.32 -8.61
CA MET A 177 -2.76 -4.45 -9.35
C MET A 177 -2.28 -3.26 -8.52
N LEU A 178 -3.17 -2.60 -7.77
CA LEU A 178 -2.84 -1.45 -6.92
C LEU A 178 -2.09 -1.85 -5.64
N SER A 179 -2.36 -3.03 -5.10
CA SER A 179 -1.65 -3.55 -3.91
C SER A 179 -0.28 -4.16 -4.24
N TYR A 180 -0.07 -4.58 -5.49
CA TYR A 180 1.14 -5.28 -5.93
C TYR A 180 2.44 -4.51 -5.63
N PRO A 181 2.56 -3.19 -5.89
CA PRO A 181 3.76 -2.43 -5.54
C PRO A 181 4.14 -2.56 -4.06
N LEU A 182 3.16 -2.40 -3.16
CA LEU A 182 3.38 -2.50 -1.73
C LEU A 182 3.85 -3.90 -1.32
N VAL A 183 3.16 -4.93 -1.81
CA VAL A 183 3.48 -6.34 -1.48
C VAL A 183 4.84 -6.73 -2.05
N SER A 184 5.13 -6.36 -3.30
CA SER A 184 6.37 -6.70 -4.00
C SER A 184 7.57 -5.97 -3.40
N ILE A 185 7.45 -4.67 -3.10
CA ILE A 185 8.50 -3.92 -2.40
C ILE A 185 8.74 -4.53 -1.01
N GLY A 186 7.68 -4.79 -0.23
CA GLY A 186 7.82 -5.41 1.09
C GLY A 186 8.50 -6.78 1.04
N ALA A 187 8.08 -7.66 0.11
CA ALA A 187 8.69 -8.97 -0.09
C ALA A 187 10.15 -8.87 -0.59
N GLY A 188 10.44 -7.96 -1.51
CA GLY A 188 11.79 -7.69 -2.00
C GLY A 188 12.71 -7.19 -0.89
N THR A 189 12.24 -6.26 -0.06
CA THR A 189 12.98 -5.76 1.10
C THR A 189 13.23 -6.87 2.12
N ALA A 190 12.25 -7.73 2.38
CA ALA A 190 12.42 -8.87 3.27
C ALA A 190 13.45 -9.87 2.74
N LEU A 191 13.41 -10.21 1.43
CA LEU A 191 14.39 -11.08 0.80
C LEU A 191 15.80 -10.48 0.79
N LEU A 192 15.92 -9.18 0.50
CA LEU A 192 17.19 -8.46 0.60
C LEU A 192 17.75 -8.51 2.02
N GLY A 193 16.89 -8.28 3.03
CA GLY A 193 17.23 -8.42 4.43
C GLY A 193 17.71 -9.83 4.78
N VAL A 194 16.95 -10.87 4.40
CA VAL A 194 17.34 -12.27 4.62
C VAL A 194 18.67 -12.60 3.95
N GLY A 195 18.92 -12.08 2.74
CA GLY A 195 20.20 -12.27 2.05
C GLY A 195 21.37 -11.67 2.83
N ILE A 196 21.23 -10.42 3.28
CA ILE A 196 22.25 -9.73 4.10
C ILE A 196 22.46 -10.45 5.44
N LEU A 197 21.37 -10.82 6.13
CA LEU A 197 21.44 -11.52 7.42
C LEU A 197 22.10 -12.89 7.27
N GLY A 198 21.80 -13.62 6.18
CA GLY A 198 22.43 -14.88 5.86
C GLY A 198 23.94 -14.75 5.67
N ALA A 199 24.38 -13.69 4.97
CA ALA A 199 25.81 -13.38 4.83
C ALA A 199 26.46 -13.05 6.18
N MET A 200 25.79 -12.25 7.02
CA MET A 200 26.29 -11.90 8.36
C MET A 200 26.36 -13.11 9.31
N TRP A 201 25.43 -14.07 9.19
CA TRP A 201 25.43 -15.26 10.03
C TRP A 201 26.59 -16.20 9.70
N GLY A 202 27.02 -16.20 8.43
CA GLY A 202 28.20 -16.92 7.97
C GLY A 202 29.52 -16.32 8.44
N ALA A 203 29.54 -15.04 8.83
CA ALA A 203 30.75 -14.38 9.32
C ALA A 203 31.18 -14.94 10.68
N GLU A 204 32.49 -14.98 10.94
CA GLU A 204 33.04 -15.47 12.21
C GLU A 204 32.85 -14.45 13.35
N ASP A 205 32.70 -13.17 13.03
CA ASP A 205 32.62 -12.09 14.01
C ASP A 205 31.29 -12.09 14.79
N ARG A 206 31.40 -12.17 16.13
CA ARG A 206 30.25 -12.13 17.05
C ARG A 206 29.58 -10.75 17.08
N GLN A 207 30.33 -9.66 16.86
CA GLN A 207 29.76 -8.31 16.89
C GLN A 207 28.80 -8.11 15.73
N LEU A 208 29.15 -8.59 14.53
CA LEU A 208 28.28 -8.54 13.35
C LEU A 208 26.97 -9.30 13.57
N LYS A 209 27.01 -10.47 14.23
CA LYS A 209 25.80 -11.24 14.57
C LYS A 209 24.87 -10.48 15.52
N ALA A 210 25.40 -9.76 16.51
CA ALA A 210 24.60 -8.94 17.42
C ALA A 210 23.97 -7.74 16.71
N ILE A 211 24.71 -7.07 15.82
CA ILE A 211 24.20 -5.96 15.00
C ILE A 211 23.10 -6.45 14.07
N SER A 212 23.32 -7.57 13.39
CA SER A 212 22.37 -8.24 12.51
C SER A 212 21.01 -8.49 13.19
N LEU A 213 21.04 -9.08 14.39
CA LEU A 213 19.83 -9.32 15.18
C LEU A 213 19.11 -8.02 15.57
N SER A 214 19.87 -6.98 15.93
CA SER A 214 19.32 -5.67 16.29
C SER A 214 18.61 -5.00 15.12
N VAL A 215 19.19 -5.09 13.92
CA VAL A 215 18.61 -4.56 12.67
C VAL A 215 17.32 -5.31 12.31
N LEU A 216 17.27 -6.64 12.49
CA LEU A 216 16.05 -7.43 12.25
C LEU A 216 14.94 -7.13 13.27
N CYS A 217 15.30 -6.81 14.51
CA CYS A 217 14.33 -6.50 15.56
C CYS A 217 13.58 -5.19 15.29
N LEU A 218 14.25 -4.19 14.70
CA LEU A 218 13.68 -2.85 14.45
C LEU A 218 12.37 -2.87 13.64
N PRO A 219 12.26 -3.49 12.46
CA PRO A 219 11.00 -3.53 11.70
C PRO A 219 9.89 -4.28 12.44
N PHE A 220 10.23 -5.30 13.23
CA PHE A 220 9.25 -6.03 14.04
C PHE A 220 8.68 -5.13 15.14
N VAL A 221 9.54 -4.42 15.87
CA VAL A 221 9.13 -3.46 16.90
C VAL A 221 8.26 -2.37 16.29
N MET A 222 8.66 -1.81 15.15
CA MET A 222 7.85 -0.81 14.44
C MET A 222 6.49 -1.39 14.03
N GLY A 223 6.44 -2.60 13.47
CA GLY A 223 5.19 -3.26 13.11
C GLY A 223 4.25 -3.47 14.31
N VAL A 224 4.79 -3.85 15.46
CA VAL A 224 4.03 -3.99 16.71
C VAL A 224 3.50 -2.64 17.19
N LEU A 225 4.34 -1.60 17.22
CA LEU A 225 3.94 -0.25 17.62
C LEU A 225 2.85 0.33 16.71
N PHE A 226 2.97 0.14 15.40
CA PHE A 226 1.93 0.54 14.44
C PHE A 226 0.63 -0.24 14.65
N SER A 227 0.72 -1.54 14.94
CA SER A 227 -0.47 -2.37 15.20
C SER A 227 -1.18 -1.93 16.47
N ILE A 228 -0.45 -1.65 17.55
CA ILE A 228 -0.99 -1.13 18.81
C ILE A 228 -1.63 0.24 18.59
N SER A 229 -0.95 1.13 17.87
CA SER A 229 -1.47 2.47 17.56
C SER A 229 -2.76 2.39 16.73
N TYR A 230 -2.81 1.49 15.74
CA TYR A 230 -3.99 1.24 14.93
C TYR A 230 -5.16 0.68 15.74
N LEU A 231 -4.88 -0.25 16.66
CA LEU A 231 -5.90 -0.80 17.56
C LEU A 231 -6.43 0.26 18.54
N SER A 232 -5.54 1.13 19.05
CA SER A 232 -5.90 2.22 19.97
C SER A 232 -6.70 3.33 19.28
N ALA A 233 -6.47 3.54 17.98
CA ALA A 233 -7.16 4.55 17.19
C ALA A 233 -8.55 4.11 16.69
N ARG A 234 -8.98 2.86 16.91
CA ARG A 234 -10.35 2.47 16.60
C ARG A 234 -11.30 3.15 17.58
N PRO A 235 -12.12 4.13 17.15
CA PRO A 235 -13.19 4.62 18.01
C PRO A 235 -14.08 3.44 18.37
N GLU A 236 -14.46 3.34 19.64
CA GLU A 236 -15.48 2.39 20.08
C GLU A 236 -16.74 2.70 19.29
N ILE A 237 -16.99 1.95 18.21
CA ILE A 237 -18.24 2.04 17.48
C ILE A 237 -19.28 1.50 18.46
N PRO A 238 -20.23 2.32 18.93
CA PRO A 238 -21.28 1.84 19.80
C PRO A 238 -22.00 0.71 19.06
N VAL A 239 -21.92 -0.49 19.62
CA VAL A 239 -22.60 -1.66 19.08
C VAL A 239 -24.09 -1.44 19.35
N PRO A 240 -24.94 -1.33 18.31
CA PRO A 240 -26.38 -1.19 18.49
C PRO A 240 -27.01 -2.47 19.05
#